data_AF-A0A6J4CW21-F1
#
_entry.id   AF-A0A6J4CW21-F1
#
_cell.length_a   1.000
_cell.length_b   1.000
_cell.length_c   1.000
_cell.angle_alpha   90.00
_cell.angle_beta   90.00
_cell.angle_gamma   90.00
#
_symmetry.space_group_name_H-M   'P 1'
#
loop_
_entity.id
_entity.type
_entity.pdbx_description
1 polymer ?
#
loop_
_entity_poly.entity_id
_entity_poly.type
_entity_poly.pdbx_seq_one_letter_code
_entity_poly.pdbx_strand_id
1 'polypeptide(L)' 'MTLFFIGFFSVFFKFSRFIFILISFEFMMMGIFCVFSFFFGFFSFFYFLCFSVFCSLFGVVLMVYFVKFYGSDYVFF' A
#
# COMPACT_ATOMS: atom_id res chain seq x y z
N MET A 1 10.66 11.34 -0.32
CA MET A 1 9.61 12.39 -0.40
C MET A 1 8.82 12.34 -1.69
N THR A 2 9.44 12.42 -2.87
CA THR A 2 8.73 12.37 -4.17
C THR A 2 7.85 11.12 -4.33
N LEU A 3 8.36 9.92 -3.99
CA LEU A 3 7.58 8.66 -4.03
C LEU A 3 6.35 8.68 -3.11
N PHE A 4 6.47 9.31 -1.95
CA PHE A 4 5.37 9.44 -1.00
C PHE A 4 4.26 10.34 -1.57
N PHE A 5 4.64 11.48 -2.15
CA PHE A 5 3.69 12.37 -2.83
C PHE A 5 3.05 11.72 -4.04
N ILE A 6 3.82 10.96 -4.83
CA ILE A 6 3.29 10.21 -5.98
C ILE A 6 2.28 9.15 -5.54
N GLY A 7 2.59 8.41 -4.46
CA GLY A 7 1.66 7.44 -3.86
C GLY A 7 0.37 8.11 -3.40
N PHE A 8 0.46 9.25 -2.71
CA PHE A 8 -0.72 10.02 -2.31
C PHE A 8 -1.54 10.46 -3.52
N PHE A 9 -0.89 10.97 -4.57
CA PHE A 9 -1.58 11.44 -5.77
C PHE A 9 -2.24 10.30 -6.56
N SER A 10 -1.60 9.11 -6.60
CA SER A 10 -2.15 7.95 -7.29
C SER A 10 -3.35 7.35 -6.57
N VAL A 11 -3.40 7.42 -5.23
CA VAL A 11 -4.61 7.11 -4.46
C VAL A 11 -5.76 7.98 -4.95
N PHE A 12 -5.58 9.30 -5.00
CA PHE A 12 -6.67 10.23 -5.36
C PHE A 12 -7.14 10.17 -6.81
N PHE A 13 -6.24 9.97 -7.77
CA PHE A 13 -6.61 10.03 -9.19
C PHE A 13 -7.08 8.70 -9.79
N LYS A 14 -6.73 7.55 -9.20
CA LYS A 14 -7.02 6.21 -9.77
C LYS A 14 -7.82 5.32 -8.83
N PHE A 15 -8.78 5.89 -8.10
CA PHE A 15 -9.68 5.17 -7.19
C PHE A 15 -10.67 4.19 -7.85
N SER A 16 -10.68 4.04 -9.19
CA SER A 16 -11.65 3.16 -9.83
C SER A 16 -11.41 1.67 -9.53
N ARG A 17 -10.14 1.21 -9.50
CA ARG A 17 -9.81 -0.20 -9.23
C ARG A 17 -9.05 -0.34 -7.93
N PHE A 18 -9.42 -1.33 -7.13
CA PHE A 18 -8.81 -1.59 -5.82
C PHE A 18 -7.30 -1.87 -5.90
N ILE A 19 -6.84 -2.47 -7.01
CA ILE A 19 -5.43 -2.73 -7.30
C ILE A 19 -4.58 -1.45 -7.27
N PHE A 20 -5.10 -0.33 -7.80
CA PHE A 20 -4.34 0.92 -7.79
C PHE A 20 -4.19 1.51 -6.39
N ILE A 21 -5.17 1.28 -5.50
CA ILE A 21 -5.07 1.68 -4.10
C ILE A 21 -3.95 0.89 -3.42
N LEU A 22 -3.93 -0.44 -3.60
CA LEU A 22 -2.91 -1.32 -3.03
C LEU A 22 -1.49 -0.92 -3.47
N ILE A 23 -1.30 -0.68 -4.76
CA ILE A 23 -0.01 -0.24 -5.32
C ILE A 23 0.41 1.12 -4.75
N SER A 24 -0.55 2.03 -4.58
CA SER A 24 -0.26 3.36 -4.02
C SER A 24 0.18 3.28 -2.56
N PHE A 25 -0.39 2.36 -1.77
CA PHE A 25 0.06 2.08 -0.41
C PHE A 25 1.49 1.53 -0.38
N GLU A 26 1.87 0.66 -1.32
CA GLU A 26 3.27 0.19 -1.40
C GLU A 26 4.25 1.32 -1.72
N PHE A 27 3.91 2.20 -2.66
CA PHE A 27 4.75 3.38 -2.96
C PHE A 27 4.86 4.33 -1.76
N MET A 28 3.78 4.49 -0.99
CA MET A 28 3.78 5.28 0.22
C MET A 28 4.70 4.66 1.29
N MET A 29 4.61 3.34 1.50
CA MET A 29 5.48 2.59 2.43
C MET A 29 6.95 2.64 2.02
N MET A 30 7.27 2.53 0.71
CA MET A 30 8.64 2.75 0.22
C MET A 30 9.13 4.18 0.46
N GLY A 31 8.27 5.18 0.25
CA GLY A 31 8.61 6.58 0.51
C GLY A 31 8.95 6.83 1.98
N ILE A 32 8.17 6.23 2.88
CA ILE A 32 8.39 6.26 4.34
C ILE A 32 9.67 5.51 4.70
N PHE A 33 9.92 4.35 4.10
CA PHE A 33 11.10 3.52 4.31
C PHE A 33 12.40 4.26 3.97
N CYS A 34 12.46 4.97 2.84
CA CYS A 34 13.63 5.75 2.46
C CYS A 34 13.92 6.93 3.40
N VAL A 35 12.93 7.44 4.12
CA VAL A 35 13.13 8.53 5.09
C VAL A 35 13.60 7.95 6.41
N PHE A 36 12.95 6.87 6.85
CA PHE A 36 13.19 6.26 8.14
C PHE A 36 14.44 5.39 8.20
N SER A 37 14.96 4.91 7.05
CA SER A 37 16.23 4.20 6.97
C SER A 37 17.42 5.02 7.51
N PHE A 38 17.32 6.36 7.47
CA PHE A 38 18.37 7.24 7.99
C PHE A 38 18.23 7.55 9.48
N PHE A 39 17.07 7.29 10.09
CA PHE A 39 16.74 7.77 11.43
C PHE A 39 16.48 6.64 12.45
N PHE A 40 16.03 5.47 11.99
CA PHE A 40 15.72 4.34 12.88
C PHE A 40 16.90 3.40 13.08
N GLY A 41 16.94 2.78 14.27
CA GLY A 41 17.82 1.65 14.55
C GLY A 41 17.38 0.36 13.83
N PHE A 42 18.31 -0.60 13.77
CA PHE A 42 18.15 -1.88 13.05
C PHE A 42 16.87 -2.66 13.43
N PHE A 43 16.51 -2.71 14.71
CA PHE A 43 15.34 -3.47 15.18
C PHE A 43 14.01 -2.87 14.68
N SER A 44 13.86 -1.54 14.75
CA SER A 44 12.65 -0.86 14.29
C SER A 44 12.49 -0.96 12.78
N PHE A 45 13.60 -0.95 12.04
CA PHE A 45 13.61 -1.15 10.60
C PHE A 45 13.10 -2.55 10.20
N PHE A 46 13.57 -3.60 10.88
CA PHE A 46 13.12 -4.96 10.62
C PHE A 46 11.64 -5.15 10.91
N TYR A 47 11.15 -4.60 12.04
CA TYR A 47 9.72 -4.63 12.37
C TYR A 47 8.87 -3.95 11.29
N PHE A 48 9.28 -2.76 10.82
CA PHE A 48 8.55 -2.02 9.79
C PHE A 48 8.51 -2.78 8.45
N LEU A 49 9.59 -3.47 8.09
CA LEU A 49 9.66 -4.29 6.89
C LEU A 49 8.75 -5.52 6.98
N CYS A 50 8.72 -6.21 8.13
CA CYS A 50 7.77 -7.30 8.31
C CYS A 50 6.33 -6.80 8.25
N PHE A 51 6.03 -5.68 8.90
CA PHE A 51 4.69 -5.09 8.90
C PHE A 51 4.22 -4.70 7.49
N SER A 52 5.10 -4.18 6.63
CA SER A 52 4.74 -3.83 5.25
C SER A 52 4.31 -5.06 4.43
N VAL A 53 5.00 -6.20 4.61
CA VAL A 53 4.64 -7.47 3.96
C VAL A 53 3.31 -8.00 4.48
N PHE A 54 3.04 -7.91 5.78
CA PHE A 54 1.73 -8.30 6.34
C PHE A 54 0.59 -7.47 5.76
N CYS A 55 0.77 -6.14 5.66
CA CYS A 55 -0.22 -5.26 5.05
C CYS A 55 -0.48 -5.57 3.57
N SER A 56 0.56 -5.87 2.78
CA SER A 56 0.37 -6.18 1.35
C SER A 56 -0.35 -7.51 1.15
N LEU A 57 -0.01 -8.55 1.92
CA LEU A 57 -0.72 -9.83 1.91
C LEU A 57 -2.20 -9.65 2.28
N PHE A 58 -2.48 -8.90 3.35
CA PHE A 58 -3.86 -8.64 3.77
C PHE A 58 -4.65 -7.86 2.72
N GLY A 59 -4.02 -6.88 2.08
CA GLY A 59 -4.62 -6.10 1.00
C GLY A 59 -5.03 -6.94 -0.21
N VAL A 60 -4.20 -7.91 -0.61
CA VAL A 60 -4.53 -8.84 -1.71
C VAL A 60 -5.65 -9.80 -1.30
N VAL A 61 -5.65 -10.32 -0.07
CA VAL A 61 -6.74 -11.17 0.43
C VAL A 61 -8.08 -10.42 0.41
N LEU A 62 -8.09 -9.15 0.83
CA LEU A 62 -9.29 -8.30 0.74
C LEU A 62 -9.74 -8.12 -0.70
N MET A 63 -8.83 -7.88 -1.65
CA MET A 63 -9.18 -7.78 -3.07
C MET A 63 -9.87 -9.05 -3.57
N VAL A 64 -9.32 -10.24 -3.27
CA VAL A 64 -9.93 -11.52 -3.66
C VAL A 64 -11.32 -11.69 -3.04
N TYR A 65 -11.50 -11.27 -1.79
CA TYR A 65 -12.81 -11.28 -1.13
C TYR A 65 -13.79 -10.36 -1.86
N PHE A 66 -13.42 -9.11 -2.15
CA PHE A 66 -14.29 -8.18 -2.88
C PHE A 66 -14.70 -8.75 -4.24
N VAL A 67 -13.75 -9.22 -5.05
CA VAL A 67 -14.06 -9.82 -6.36
C VAL A 67 -15.01 -11.00 -6.25
N LYS A 68 -14.87 -11.83 -5.20
CA LYS A 68 -15.76 -12.99 -4.97
C LYS A 68 -17.20 -12.59 -4.63
N PHE A 69 -17.42 -11.56 -3.82
CA PHE A 69 -18.77 -11.14 -3.39
C PHE A 69 -19.47 -10.28 -4.43
N TYR A 70 -18.69 -9.55 -5.21
CA TYR A 70 -19.18 -8.42 -5.99
C TYR A 70 -18.93 -8.54 -7.48
N GLY A 71 -18.14 -9.53 -7.92
CA GLY A 71 -17.87 -9.83 -9.32
C GLY A 71 -17.01 -8.81 -10.06
N SER A 72 -16.57 -7.73 -9.40
CA SER A 72 -15.73 -6.70 -10.01
C SER A 72 -14.70 -6.15 -9.03
N ASP A 73 -13.59 -5.64 -9.58
CA ASP A 73 -12.49 -5.03 -8.82
C ASP A 73 -12.74 -3.53 -8.53
N TYR A 74 -13.94 -3.03 -8.82
CA TYR A 74 -14.30 -1.64 -8.63
C TYR A 74 -14.46 -1.31 -7.14
N VAL A 75 -13.95 -0.15 -6.76
CA VAL A 75 -13.95 0.30 -5.35
C VAL A 75 -15.32 0.77 -4.89
N PHE A 76 -16.11 1.34 -5.82
CA PHE A 76 -17.49 1.73 -5.59
C PHE A 76 -18.43 0.69 -6.17
N PHE A 77 -19.40 0.29 -5.34
CA PHE A 77 -20.49 -0.62 -5.67
C PHE A 77 -21.59 0.06 -6.46
#